data_AF-A0A7Y7E7B2-F1
#
_entry.id   AF-A0A7Y7E7B2-F1
#
_cell.length_a   1.000
_cell.length_b   1.000
_cell.length_c   1.000
_cell.angle_alpha   90.00
_cell.angle_beta   90.00
_cell.angle_gamma   90.00
#
_symmetry.space_group_name_H-M   'P 1'
#
loop_
_entity.id
_entity.type
_entity.pdbx_description
1 polymer ?
#
loop_
_entity_poly.entity_id
_entity_poly.type
_entity_poly.pdbx_seq_one_letter_code
_entity_poly.pdbx_strand_id
1 'polypeptide(L)'
;MTVIVGLVHDGRVHLGGDSAGVAGLSLTVRRDPKIFRNGPYAMGFTTSFRMGQLLHHAFKAPRPKGDLDRFMTTVFVDKLRACLKDGGWARKDSEQEKAGTFLVGVHGRLFAVYDDYQIGEPADGYAAVGCGGEFALGALHATAGLDLKPRERLEMALAAAGHHSAGVSSPFTYVTARKVRT
;
A
#
# COMPACT_ATOMS: atom_id res chain seq x y z
N MET A 1 -7.27 11.20 -1.32
CA MET A 1 -6.74 11.47 -2.67
C MET A 1 -5.38 10.80 -2.82
N THR A 2 -5.35 9.61 -3.42
CA THR A 2 -4.15 8.78 -3.62
C THR A 2 -4.48 7.64 -4.59
N VAL A 3 -3.46 7.09 -5.24
CA VAL A 3 -3.47 5.68 -5.66
C VAL A 3 -2.17 4.99 -5.22
N ILE A 4 -2.31 3.79 -4.67
CA ILE A 4 -1.21 2.84 -4.47
C ILE A 4 -1.59 1.57 -5.21
N VAL A 5 -0.69 1.09 -6.06
CA VAL A 5 -0.84 -0.15 -6.82
C VAL A 5 0.20 -1.16 -6.36
N GLY A 6 -0.17 -2.43 -6.34
CA GLY A 6 0.70 -3.55 -6.05
C GLY A 6 0.53 -4.69 -7.05
N LEU A 7 1.64 -5.33 -7.40
CA LEU A 7 1.69 -6.46 -8.31
C LEU A 7 2.71 -7.49 -7.79
N VAL A 8 2.27 -8.75 -7.72
CA VAL A 8 3.12 -9.92 -7.51
C VAL A 8 3.65 -10.37 -8.87
N HIS A 9 4.97 -10.54 -8.98
CA HIS A 9 5.61 -11.11 -10.16
C HIS A 9 6.89 -11.84 -9.73
N ASP A 10 7.08 -13.06 -10.21
CA ASP A 10 8.24 -13.91 -9.89
C ASP A 10 8.58 -13.99 -8.39
N GLY A 11 7.56 -14.22 -7.56
CA GLY A 11 7.71 -14.33 -6.11
C GLY A 11 8.15 -13.03 -5.43
N ARG A 12 7.96 -11.88 -6.08
CA ARG A 12 8.30 -10.56 -5.56
C ARG A 12 7.14 -9.59 -5.70
N VAL A 13 6.95 -8.76 -4.68
CA VAL A 13 5.95 -7.69 -4.72
C VAL A 13 6.59 -6.39 -5.22
N HIS A 14 5.92 -5.77 -6.17
CA HIS A 14 6.24 -4.46 -6.73
C HIS A 14 5.10 -3.50 -6.38
N LEU A 15 5.43 -2.34 -5.82
CA LEU A 15 4.47 -1.29 -5.51
C LEU A 15 4.78 -0.04 -6.31
N GLY A 16 3.73 0.68 -6.68
CA GLY A 16 3.79 2.02 -7.25
C GLY A 16 2.82 2.95 -6.54
N GLY A 17 3.13 4.24 -6.49
CA GLY A 17 2.31 5.23 -5.80
C GLY A 17 2.45 6.64 -6.36
N ASP A 18 1.38 7.41 -6.24
CA ASP A 18 1.32 8.81 -6.64
C ASP A 18 1.88 9.77 -5.57
N SER A 19 2.05 11.04 -5.95
CA SER A 19 2.65 12.08 -5.10
C SER A 19 1.68 13.18 -4.67
N ALA A 20 0.37 13.06 -4.94
CA ALA A 20 -0.58 14.12 -4.61
C ALA A 20 -0.82 14.26 -3.10
N GLY A 21 -0.71 15.47 -2.57
CA GLY A 21 -1.34 15.89 -1.32
C GLY A 21 -2.48 16.85 -1.64
N VAL A 22 -3.71 16.48 -1.32
CA VAL A 22 -4.90 17.27 -1.67
C VAL A 22 -5.61 17.76 -0.43
N ALA A 23 -5.98 19.04 -0.43
CA ALA A 23 -6.80 19.69 0.58
C ALA A 23 -7.87 20.54 -0.11
N GLY A 24 -9.13 20.11 -0.04
CA GLY A 24 -10.20 20.71 -0.85
C GLY A 24 -9.88 20.57 -2.34
N LEU A 25 -9.84 21.70 -3.06
CA LEU A 25 -9.48 21.77 -4.47
C LEU A 25 -7.98 22.03 -4.71
N SER A 26 -7.19 22.25 -3.65
CA SER A 26 -5.76 22.52 -3.75
C SER A 26 -4.97 21.23 -3.82
N LEU A 27 -4.03 21.18 -4.77
CA LEU A 27 -3.10 20.07 -4.95
C LEU A 27 -1.67 20.53 -4.69
N THR A 28 -0.95 19.76 -3.90
CA THR A 28 0.48 19.91 -3.68
C THR A 28 1.16 18.60 -4.03
N VAL A 29 2.13 18.63 -4.95
CA VAL A 29 3.00 17.48 -5.18
C VAL A 29 3.97 17.37 -4.01
N ARG A 30 3.90 16.26 -3.29
CA ARG A 30 4.63 16.03 -2.05
C ARG A 30 5.94 15.30 -2.33
N ARG A 31 7.03 15.77 -1.71
CA ARG A 31 8.34 15.11 -1.78
C ARG A 31 8.39 13.82 -0.95
N ASP A 32 7.71 13.80 0.19
CA ASP A 32 7.66 12.62 1.04
C ASP A 32 6.85 11.50 0.36
N PRO A 33 7.48 10.34 0.07
CA PRO A 33 6.87 9.30 -0.75
C PRO A 33 5.78 8.56 0.03
N LYS A 34 4.71 8.18 -0.67
CA LYS A 34 3.63 7.36 -0.10
C LYS A 34 3.96 5.87 -0.02
N ILE A 35 5.07 5.46 -0.62
CA ILE A 35 5.57 4.09 -0.63
C ILE A 35 7.01 4.03 -0.13
N PHE A 36 7.35 2.97 0.59
CA PHE A 36 8.67 2.81 1.19
C PHE A 36 8.93 1.35 1.57
N ARG A 37 10.16 1.07 2.04
CA ARG A 37 10.49 -0.20 2.70
C ARG A 37 10.57 0.01 4.20
N ASN A 38 10.09 -0.96 4.96
CA ASN A 38 10.33 -1.07 6.39
C ASN A 38 10.73 -2.52 6.72
N GLY A 39 12.01 -2.77 7.00
CA GLY A 39 12.53 -4.13 7.16
C GLY A 39 12.33 -5.00 5.89
N PRO A 40 11.70 -6.19 5.99
CA PRO A 40 11.42 -7.05 4.84
C PRO A 40 10.23 -6.57 3.99
N TYR A 41 9.44 -5.62 4.50
CA TYR A 41 8.20 -5.18 3.88
C TYR A 41 8.44 -4.06 2.85
N ALA A 42 7.69 -4.10 1.76
CA ALA A 42 7.33 -2.91 0.99
C ALA A 42 5.93 -2.47 1.42
N MET A 43 5.72 -1.17 1.64
CA MET A 43 4.42 -0.64 2.08
C MET A 43 4.05 0.58 1.27
N GLY A 44 2.74 0.81 1.09
CA GLY A 44 2.22 2.00 0.41
C GLY A 44 0.87 2.43 0.95
N PHE A 45 0.74 3.68 1.41
CA PHE A 45 -0.42 4.15 2.18
C PHE A 45 -1.28 5.19 1.45
N THR A 46 -2.55 5.32 1.85
CA THR A 46 -3.46 6.33 1.28
C THR A 46 -3.96 7.35 2.30
N THR A 47 -4.56 6.90 3.40
CA THR A 47 -5.50 7.66 4.25
C THR A 47 -4.92 8.94 4.82
N SER A 48 -3.69 8.92 5.31
CA SER A 48 -3.10 10.07 5.99
C SER A 48 -1.58 10.05 5.89
N PHE A 49 -0.98 11.20 5.57
CA PHE A 49 0.48 11.37 5.64
C PHE A 49 1.01 11.10 7.04
N ARG A 50 0.28 11.47 8.10
CA ARG A 50 0.71 11.18 9.47
C ARG A 50 0.77 9.68 9.74
N MET A 51 -0.25 8.94 9.30
CA MET A 51 -0.23 7.48 9.37
C MET A 51 0.96 6.89 8.60
N GLY A 52 1.20 7.38 7.38
CA GLY A 52 2.35 6.98 6.57
C GLY A 52 3.69 7.20 7.25
N GLN A 53 3.88 8.36 7.90
CA GLN A 53 5.08 8.65 8.68
C GLN A 53 5.26 7.68 9.86
N LEU A 54 4.18 7.32 10.56
CA LEU A 54 4.23 6.31 11.62
C LEU A 54 4.64 4.95 11.06
N LEU A 55 4.00 4.50 9.97
CA LEU A 55 4.33 3.25 9.29
C LEU A 55 5.80 3.20 8.81
N HIS A 56 6.34 4.33 8.36
CA HIS A 56 7.70 4.41 7.83
C HIS A 56 8.76 4.52 8.94
N HIS A 57 8.53 5.39 9.93
CA HIS A 57 9.58 5.84 10.84
C HIS A 57 9.40 5.38 12.29
N ALA A 58 8.18 5.11 12.74
CA ALA A 58 7.90 4.67 14.11
C ALA A 58 7.63 3.17 14.21
N PHE A 59 7.01 2.58 13.18
CA PHE A 59 6.57 1.20 13.21
C PHE A 59 7.75 0.24 13.19
N LYS A 60 7.97 -0.43 14.32
CA LYS A 60 8.91 -1.54 14.45
C LYS A 60 8.27 -2.82 13.91
N ALA A 61 8.19 -2.92 12.58
CA ALA A 61 7.51 -4.02 11.91
C ALA A 61 8.09 -5.39 12.36
N PRO A 62 7.27 -6.31 12.90
CA PRO A 62 7.75 -7.61 13.34
C PRO A 62 8.26 -8.43 12.15
N ARG A 63 9.26 -9.30 12.32
CA ARG A 63 9.66 -10.22 11.24
C ARG A 63 8.65 -11.36 11.13
N PRO A 64 8.19 -11.72 9.92
CA PRO A 64 7.30 -12.87 9.73
C PRO A 64 7.89 -14.16 10.29
N LYS A 65 7.05 -14.96 10.95
CA LYS A 65 7.38 -16.28 11.49
C LYS A 65 6.20 -17.23 11.35
N GLY A 66 6.46 -18.47 10.97
CA GLY A 66 5.43 -19.50 10.81
C GLY A 66 4.50 -19.20 9.63
N ASP A 67 3.25 -19.62 9.78
CA ASP A 67 2.20 -19.34 8.80
C ASP A 67 1.97 -17.83 8.63
N LEU A 68 2.06 -17.37 7.38
CA LEU A 68 2.08 -15.93 7.10
C LEU A 68 0.69 -15.31 7.26
N ASP A 69 -0.39 -16.03 6.99
CA ASP A 69 -1.76 -15.51 7.11
C ASP A 69 -2.11 -15.29 8.57
N ARG A 70 -1.87 -16.31 9.39
CA ARG A 70 -1.98 -16.20 10.85
C ARG A 70 -1.08 -15.10 11.39
N PHE A 71 0.15 -14.98 10.91
CA PHE A 71 1.08 -13.93 11.37
C PHE A 71 0.56 -12.52 11.03
N MET A 72 0.10 -12.30 9.80
CA MET A 72 -0.37 -10.99 9.34
C MET A 72 -1.65 -10.57 10.07
N THR A 73 -2.56 -11.50 10.30
CA THR A 73 -3.84 -11.25 11.00
C THR A 73 -3.74 -11.13 12.51
N THR A 74 -2.60 -11.50 13.11
CA THR A 74 -2.38 -11.44 14.56
C THR A 74 -1.21 -10.53 14.92
N VAL A 75 0.01 -11.07 14.93
CA VAL A 75 1.24 -10.39 15.40
C VAL A 75 1.49 -9.08 14.66
N PHE A 76 1.30 -9.05 13.34
CA PHE A 76 1.49 -7.82 12.56
C PHE A 76 0.45 -6.77 12.94
N VAL A 77 -0.85 -7.12 12.93
CA VAL A 77 -1.95 -6.23 13.30
C VAL A 77 -1.81 -5.70 14.72
N ASP A 78 -1.45 -6.53 15.70
CA ASP A 78 -1.27 -6.10 17.09
C ASP A 78 -0.16 -5.05 17.22
N LYS A 79 0.97 -5.25 16.52
CA LYS A 79 2.08 -4.29 16.53
C LYS A 79 1.73 -3.01 15.77
N LEU A 80 0.97 -3.12 14.68
CA LEU A 80 0.48 -1.97 13.94
C LEU A 80 -0.44 -1.12 14.81
N ARG A 81 -1.42 -1.75 15.48
CA ARG A 81 -2.38 -1.10 16.36
C ARG A 81 -1.67 -0.34 17.48
N ALA A 82 -0.73 -1.00 18.16
CA ALA A 82 0.11 -0.36 19.16
C ALA A 82 0.87 0.86 18.60
N CYS A 83 1.50 0.73 17.43
CA CYS A 83 2.22 1.84 16.80
C CYS A 83 1.33 3.04 16.48
N LEU A 84 0.12 2.80 15.97
CA LEU A 84 -0.83 3.88 15.64
C LEU A 84 -1.35 4.57 16.90
N LYS A 85 -1.58 3.79 17.97
CA LYS A 85 -1.99 4.30 19.28
C LYS A 85 -0.90 5.13 19.93
N ASP A 86 0.30 4.57 20.09
CA ASP A 86 1.45 5.25 20.69
C ASP A 86 1.87 6.50 19.89
N GLY A 87 1.68 6.45 18.57
CA GLY A 87 1.95 7.56 17.65
C GLY A 87 0.90 8.68 17.65
N GLY A 88 -0.15 8.55 18.47
CA GLY A 88 -1.23 9.53 18.62
C GLY A 88 -2.16 9.64 17.41
N TRP A 89 -2.24 8.61 16.57
CA TRP A 89 -3.06 8.62 15.36
C TRP A 89 -4.31 7.74 15.45
N ALA A 90 -4.26 6.65 16.22
CA ALA A 90 -5.39 5.75 16.38
C ALA A 90 -6.64 6.51 16.85
N ARG A 91 -7.77 6.18 16.24
CA ARG A 91 -9.08 6.72 16.60
C ARG A 91 -10.00 5.57 16.95
N LYS A 92 -10.98 5.86 17.80
CA LYS A 92 -12.12 4.99 18.01
C LYS A 92 -13.33 5.56 17.29
N ASP A 93 -14.10 4.67 16.69
CA ASP A 93 -15.44 4.94 16.22
C ASP A 93 -16.34 3.84 16.77
N SER A 94 -17.37 4.22 17.53
CA SER A 94 -18.29 3.27 18.16
C SER A 94 -17.57 2.15 18.94
N GLU A 95 -16.56 2.54 19.74
CA GLU A 95 -15.65 1.67 20.51
C GLU A 95 -14.70 0.75 19.71
N GLN A 96 -14.72 0.81 18.38
CA GLN A 96 -13.79 0.06 17.54
C GLN A 96 -12.60 0.95 17.15
N GLU A 97 -11.38 0.45 17.34
CA GLU A 97 -10.19 1.13 16.86
C GLU A 97 -10.13 1.09 15.33
N LYS A 98 -9.71 2.20 14.71
CA LYS A 98 -9.54 2.33 13.26
C LYS A 98 -8.07 2.53 12.88
N ALA A 99 -7.68 1.85 11.82
CA ALA A 99 -6.48 2.05 11.03
C ALA A 99 -6.79 3.00 9.84
N GLY A 100 -5.89 3.01 8.85
CA GLY A 100 -6.20 3.48 7.51
C GLY A 100 -5.87 2.39 6.49
N THR A 101 -6.03 2.71 5.21
CA THR A 101 -5.87 1.74 4.13
C THR A 101 -4.49 1.83 3.49
N PHE A 102 -3.83 0.68 3.32
CA PHE A 102 -2.51 0.58 2.70
C PHE A 102 -2.23 -0.82 2.16
N LEU A 103 -1.25 -0.92 1.25
CA LEU A 103 -0.74 -2.19 0.75
C LEU A 103 0.55 -2.58 1.46
N VAL A 104 0.75 -3.90 1.63
CA VAL A 104 1.93 -4.52 2.24
C VAL A 104 2.40 -5.68 1.39
N GLY A 105 3.63 -5.59 0.87
CA GLY A 105 4.31 -6.68 0.18
C GLY A 105 5.37 -7.33 1.06
N VAL A 106 5.30 -8.63 1.25
CA VAL A 106 6.29 -9.41 2.03
C VAL A 106 6.32 -10.87 1.58
N HIS A 107 7.50 -11.47 1.51
CA HIS A 107 7.68 -12.89 1.16
C HIS A 107 6.93 -13.32 -0.13
N GLY A 108 6.94 -12.44 -1.14
CA GLY A 108 6.27 -12.69 -2.43
C GLY A 108 4.75 -12.56 -2.41
N ARG A 109 4.15 -12.15 -1.29
CA ARG A 109 2.71 -12.03 -1.09
C ARG A 109 2.29 -10.59 -0.84
N LEU A 110 1.14 -10.21 -1.39
CA LEU A 110 0.63 -8.84 -1.41
C LEU A 110 -0.67 -8.76 -0.62
N PHE A 111 -0.66 -8.01 0.47
CA PHE A 111 -1.81 -7.81 1.33
C PHE A 111 -2.33 -6.38 1.24
N ALA A 112 -3.65 -6.22 1.29
CA ALA A 112 -4.32 -4.97 1.59
C ALA A 112 -4.71 -4.97 3.08
N VAL A 113 -4.36 -3.90 3.78
CA VAL A 113 -4.82 -3.63 5.15
C VAL A 113 -5.89 -2.55 5.06
N TYR A 114 -7.06 -2.79 5.64
CA TYR A 114 -8.15 -1.82 5.67
C TYR A 114 -8.29 -1.16 7.05
N ASP A 115 -9.22 -0.21 7.13
CA ASP A 115 -9.39 0.69 8.27
C ASP A 115 -9.90 -0.02 9.53
N ASP A 116 -10.47 -1.21 9.43
CA ASP A 116 -10.87 -2.07 10.54
C ASP A 116 -9.77 -3.07 10.95
N TYR A 117 -8.54 -2.87 10.46
CA TYR A 117 -7.40 -3.79 10.62
C TYR A 117 -7.55 -5.14 9.91
N GLN A 118 -8.57 -5.36 9.10
CA GLN A 118 -8.66 -6.60 8.34
C GLN A 118 -7.49 -6.69 7.34
N ILE A 119 -7.05 -7.93 7.10
CA ILE A 119 -6.03 -8.28 6.13
C ILE A 119 -6.71 -9.01 4.98
N GLY A 120 -6.63 -8.46 3.78
CA GLY A 120 -7.07 -9.12 2.55
C GLY A 120 -5.89 -9.45 1.65
N GLU A 121 -5.86 -10.64 1.08
CA GLU A 121 -4.94 -10.98 -0.02
C GLU A 121 -5.78 -11.26 -1.28
N PRO A 122 -5.61 -10.48 -2.36
CA PRO A 122 -6.33 -10.72 -3.60
C PRO A 122 -5.74 -11.92 -4.35
N ALA A 123 -6.61 -12.80 -4.85
CA ALA A 123 -6.23 -13.98 -5.62
C ALA A 123 -5.61 -13.63 -7.00
N ASP A 124 -5.93 -12.45 -7.54
CA ASP A 124 -5.44 -12.00 -8.86
C ASP A 124 -3.93 -11.68 -8.88
N GLY A 125 -3.27 -11.64 -7.72
CA GLY A 125 -1.86 -11.29 -7.63
C GLY A 125 -1.58 -9.79 -7.82
N TYR A 126 -2.60 -8.95 -7.86
CA TYR A 126 -2.47 -7.50 -7.84
C TYR A 126 -3.53 -6.83 -6.97
N ALA A 127 -3.26 -5.62 -6.50
CA ALA A 127 -4.16 -4.83 -5.66
C ALA A 127 -4.02 -3.34 -5.98
N ALA A 128 -5.06 -2.56 -5.71
CA ALA A 128 -4.95 -1.11 -5.66
C ALA A 128 -5.83 -0.52 -4.56
N VAL A 129 -5.39 0.58 -3.96
CA VAL A 129 -6.11 1.28 -2.89
C VAL A 129 -6.04 2.80 -3.11
N GLY A 130 -7.02 3.50 -2.52
CA GLY A 130 -7.20 4.95 -2.69
C GLY A 130 -8.23 5.27 -3.77
N CYS A 131 -8.51 6.56 -3.95
CA CYS A 131 -9.55 7.03 -4.89
C CYS A 131 -9.24 6.75 -6.36
N GLY A 132 -7.98 6.48 -6.71
CA GLY A 132 -7.60 6.02 -8.05
C GLY A 132 -7.60 4.49 -8.20
N GLY A 133 -7.99 3.75 -7.17
CA GLY A 133 -7.86 2.29 -7.12
C GLY A 133 -8.62 1.55 -8.22
N GLU A 134 -9.88 1.90 -8.47
CA GLU A 134 -10.71 1.20 -9.47
C GLU A 134 -10.18 1.36 -10.90
N PHE A 135 -9.72 2.57 -11.27
CA PHE A 135 -9.07 2.81 -12.56
C PHE A 135 -7.80 1.98 -12.72
N ALA A 136 -6.99 1.91 -11.65
CA ALA A 136 -5.77 1.14 -11.64
C ALA A 136 -6.03 -0.37 -11.71
N LEU A 137 -7.06 -0.88 -11.02
CA LEU A 137 -7.46 -2.29 -11.08
C LEU A 137 -7.90 -2.69 -12.49
N GLY A 138 -8.69 -1.85 -13.17
CA GLY A 138 -9.08 -2.08 -14.55
C GLY A 138 -7.87 -2.21 -15.48
N ALA A 139 -6.89 -1.31 -15.35
CA ALA A 139 -5.64 -1.38 -16.12
C ALA A 139 -4.77 -2.60 -15.77
N LEU A 140 -4.67 -2.96 -14.49
CA LEU A 140 -3.93 -4.15 -14.05
C LEU A 140 -4.54 -5.43 -14.61
N HIS A 141 -5.88 -5.52 -14.61
CA HIS A 141 -6.63 -6.63 -15.21
C HIS A 141 -6.41 -6.71 -16.72
N ALA A 142 -6.61 -5.60 -17.43
CA ALA A 142 -6.48 -5.55 -18.89
C ALA A 142 -5.05 -5.89 -19.37
N THR A 143 -4.04 -5.64 -18.52
CA THR A 143 -2.63 -5.94 -18.83
C THR A 143 -2.14 -7.30 -18.31
N ALA A 144 -3.00 -8.10 -17.66
CA ALA A 144 -2.58 -9.34 -16.99
C ALA A 144 -2.03 -10.41 -17.94
N GLY A 145 -2.57 -10.49 -19.16
CA GLY A 145 -2.14 -11.44 -20.19
C GLY A 145 -1.07 -10.92 -21.14
N LEU A 146 -0.55 -9.71 -20.92
CA LEU A 146 0.46 -9.10 -21.78
C LEU A 146 1.87 -9.41 -21.28
N ASP A 147 2.81 -9.60 -22.22
CA ASP A 147 4.24 -9.76 -21.91
C ASP A 147 4.87 -8.40 -21.59
N LEU A 148 4.57 -7.90 -20.40
CA LEU A 148 5.04 -6.61 -19.88
C LEU A 148 5.78 -6.81 -18.57
N LYS A 149 6.87 -6.05 -18.39
CA LYS A 149 7.60 -6.07 -17.12
C LYS A 149 6.71 -5.48 -16.02
N PRO A 150 6.92 -5.87 -14.75
CA PRO A 150 6.11 -5.37 -13.63
C PRO A 150 6.07 -3.84 -13.53
N ARG A 151 7.19 -3.19 -13.85
CA ARG A 151 7.32 -1.73 -13.80
C ARG A 151 6.41 -1.04 -14.80
N GLU A 152 6.28 -1.60 -16.01
CA GLU A 152 5.45 -1.07 -17.10
C GLU A 152 3.97 -1.23 -16.76
N ARG A 153 3.57 -2.41 -16.25
CA ARG A 153 2.18 -2.64 -15.79
C ARG A 153 1.77 -1.67 -14.68
N LEU A 154 2.63 -1.44 -13.68
CA LEU A 154 2.35 -0.46 -12.62
C LEU A 154 2.27 0.96 -13.18
N GLU A 155 3.08 1.31 -14.17
CA GLU A 155 3.09 2.64 -14.80
C GLU A 155 1.80 2.88 -15.59
N MET A 156 1.34 1.91 -16.36
CA MET A 156 0.06 1.97 -17.07
C MET A 156 -1.12 2.14 -16.10
N ALA A 157 -1.11 1.39 -14.99
CA ALA A 157 -2.16 1.48 -13.98
C ALA A 157 -2.20 2.84 -13.28
N LEU A 158 -1.04 3.40 -12.93
CA LEU A 158 -0.91 4.72 -12.33
C LEU A 158 -1.29 5.83 -13.33
N ALA A 159 -0.91 5.69 -14.59
CA ALA A 159 -1.27 6.64 -15.65
C ALA A 159 -2.78 6.67 -15.88
N ALA A 160 -3.45 5.51 -15.95
CA ALA A 160 -4.90 5.42 -16.06
C ALA A 160 -5.59 6.12 -14.86
N ALA A 161 -5.12 5.85 -13.64
CA ALA A 161 -5.63 6.50 -12.44
C ALA A 161 -5.38 8.02 -12.43
N GLY A 162 -4.18 8.47 -12.84
CA GLY A 162 -3.84 9.89 -12.91
C GLY A 162 -4.59 10.66 -14.00
N HIS A 163 -5.03 9.97 -15.05
CA HIS A 163 -5.86 10.58 -16.09
C HIS A 163 -7.31 10.79 -15.63
N HIS A 164 -7.87 9.81 -14.90
CA HIS A 164 -9.29 9.81 -14.56
C HIS A 164 -9.62 10.24 -13.11
N SER A 165 -8.62 10.36 -12.22
CA SER A 165 -8.82 10.77 -10.83
C SER A 165 -8.06 12.05 -10.51
N ALA A 166 -8.80 13.14 -10.23
CA ALA A 166 -8.22 14.41 -9.79
C ALA A 166 -7.42 14.31 -8.46
N GLY A 167 -7.60 13.21 -7.73
CA GLY A 167 -6.88 12.92 -6.49
C GLY A 167 -5.54 12.20 -6.69
N VAL A 168 -5.10 11.99 -7.92
CA VAL A 168 -3.88 11.27 -8.27
C VAL A 168 -2.97 12.18 -9.10
N SER A 169 -1.69 12.24 -8.75
CA SER A 169 -0.74 13.07 -9.49
C SER A 169 0.66 12.49 -9.55
N SER A 170 1.32 12.72 -10.68
CA SER A 170 2.73 12.45 -10.87
C SER A 170 3.59 13.44 -10.04
N PRO A 171 4.90 13.19 -9.83
CA PRO A 171 5.65 12.01 -10.27
C PRO A 171 5.17 10.74 -9.58
N PHE A 172 5.25 9.63 -10.30
CA PHE A 172 5.01 8.31 -9.72
C PHE A 172 6.30 7.75 -9.15
N THR A 173 6.20 7.05 -8.02
CA THR A 173 7.33 6.41 -7.35
C THR A 173 7.13 4.91 -7.27
N TYR A 174 8.22 4.15 -7.10
CA TYR A 174 8.19 2.69 -7.13
C TYR A 174 9.08 2.08 -6.05
N VAL A 175 8.62 0.99 -5.45
CA VAL A 175 9.39 0.21 -4.50
C VAL A 175 9.10 -1.27 -4.68
N THR A 176 10.05 -2.14 -4.31
CA THR A 176 9.86 -3.59 -4.38
C THR A 176 10.15 -4.21 -3.04
N ALA A 177 9.42 -5.25 -2.64
CA ALA A 177 9.74 -6.01 -1.44
C ALA A 177 11.15 -6.62 -1.55
N ARG A 178 11.79 -6.90 -0.42
CA ARG A 178 13.07 -7.62 -0.43
C ARG A 178 12.82 -9.08 -0.84
N LYS A 179 13.72 -9.65 -1.64
CA LYS A 179 13.71 -11.11 -1.86
C LYS A 179 13.96 -11.81 -0.52
N VAL A 180 13.24 -12.90 -0.27
CA VAL A 180 13.58 -13.82 0.81
C VAL A 180 14.97 -14.35 0.49
N ARG A 181 15.94 -14.12 1.38
CA ARG A 181 17.20 -14.84 1.30
C ARG A 181 16.90 -16.24 1.82
N THR A 182 16.83 -17.19 0.90
CA THR A 182 16.95 -18.63 1.18
C THR A 182 18.24 -18.91 1.90
#